data_AF-A0A973AQN2-F1
#
_entry.id   AF-A0A973AQN2-F1
#
_cell.length_a   1.000
_cell.length_b   1.000
_cell.length_c   1.000
_cell.angle_alpha   90.00
_cell.angle_beta   90.00
_cell.angle_gamma   90.00
#
_symmetry.space_group_name_H-M   'P 1'
#
loop_
_entity.id
_entity.type
_entity.pdbx_description
1 polymer ?
#
loop_
_entity_poly.entity_id
_entity_poly.type
_entity_poly.pdbx_seq_one_letter_code
_entity_poly.pdbx_strand_id
1 'polypeptide(L)'
;LEAFKSLTEMIPRPDHRAVGEERAWGRRLARRFGCESTYDEQSFVIKSNGQSGFMDFKSLKPDKAAADINAMFKTVSAKKAGVLVVHGWTMTENLLKLGKH
;
A
#
# COMPACT_ATOMS: atom_id res chain seq x y z
N LEU A 1 8.07 1.04 2.27
CA LEU A 1 7.45 2.38 2.19
C LEU A 1 8.42 3.48 1.73
N GLU A 2 9.66 3.16 1.37
CA GLU A 2 10.64 4.15 0.92
C GLU A 2 10.22 4.91 -0.36
N ALA A 3 9.51 4.25 -1.27
CA ALA A 3 8.90 4.87 -2.45
C ALA A 3 7.76 5.86 -2.12
N PHE A 4 7.25 5.86 -0.88
CA PHE A 4 6.11 6.67 -0.43
C PHE A 4 6.50 7.67 0.67
N LYS A 5 7.79 7.98 0.84
CA LYS A 5 8.29 8.94 1.84
C LYS A 5 7.70 10.35 1.72
N SER A 6 7.19 10.70 0.54
CA SER A 6 6.52 11.98 0.26
C SER A 6 5.05 12.01 0.67
N LEU A 7 4.48 10.87 1.10
CA LEU A 7 3.12 10.76 1.61
C LEU A 7 3.12 10.88 3.13
N THR A 8 2.17 11.66 3.65
CA THR A 8 1.85 11.74 5.07
C THR A 8 0.69 10.79 5.40
N GLU A 9 0.60 10.39 6.67
CA GLU A 9 -0.52 9.58 7.18
C GLU A 9 -0.80 8.32 6.34
N MET A 10 0.24 7.55 6.05
CA MET A 10 0.08 6.31 5.29
C MET A 10 -0.84 5.33 6.03
N ILE A 11 -1.67 4.63 5.25
CA ILE A 11 -2.59 3.61 5.70
C ILE A 11 -2.42 2.38 4.80
N PRO A 12 -2.30 1.18 5.38
CA PRO A 12 -2.18 0.91 6.81
C PRO A 12 -0.83 1.41 7.38
N ARG A 13 -0.76 1.66 8.69
CA ARG A 13 0.46 1.96 9.43
C ARG A 13 0.46 1.27 10.80
N PRO A 14 1.62 0.99 11.40
CA PRO A 14 1.70 0.45 12.76
C PRO A 14 0.92 1.32 13.75
N ASP A 15 0.35 0.67 14.77
CA ASP A 15 -0.39 1.29 15.89
C ASP A 15 -1.58 2.17 15.51
N HIS A 16 -2.06 2.09 14.27
CA HIS A 16 -3.26 2.80 13.82
C HIS A 16 -4.31 1.83 13.31
N ARG A 17 -5.50 1.91 13.90
CA ARG A 17 -6.66 1.16 13.42
C ARG A 17 -7.41 1.99 12.40
N ALA A 18 -7.41 1.54 11.15
CA ALA A 18 -8.02 2.30 10.08
C ALA A 18 -9.53 2.51 10.28
N VAL A 19 -10.00 3.74 10.04
CA VAL A 19 -11.42 4.12 10.12
C VAL A 19 -12.18 3.76 8.84
N GLY A 20 -13.52 3.90 8.86
CA GLY A 20 -14.37 3.52 7.73
C GLY A 20 -14.03 4.24 6.42
N GLU A 21 -13.68 5.52 6.48
CA GLU A 21 -13.29 6.28 5.29
C GLU A 21 -11.96 5.78 4.68
N GLU A 22 -10.96 5.51 5.51
CA GLU A 22 -9.67 4.97 5.08
C GLU A 22 -9.84 3.60 4.43
N ARG A 23 -10.68 2.73 4.99
CA ARG A 23 -11.02 1.44 4.37
C ARG A 23 -11.73 1.60 3.03
N ALA A 24 -12.63 2.59 2.93
CA ALA A 24 -13.30 2.90 1.68
C ALA A 24 -12.31 3.38 0.60
N TRP A 25 -11.29 4.17 0.98
CA TRP A 25 -10.21 4.55 0.06
C TRP A 25 -9.39 3.35 -0.41
N GLY A 26 -9.02 2.44 0.49
CA GLY A 26 -8.35 1.18 0.13
C GLY A 26 -9.15 0.32 -0.84
N ARG A 27 -10.47 0.17 -0.60
CA ARG A 27 -11.38 -0.55 -1.52
C ARG A 27 -11.49 0.14 -2.89
N ARG A 28 -11.62 1.47 -2.92
CA ARG A 28 -11.62 2.25 -4.17
C ARG A 28 -10.34 2.03 -4.98
N LEU A 29 -9.18 1.97 -4.32
CA LEU A 29 -7.90 1.70 -4.97
C LEU A 29 -7.84 0.26 -5.51
N ALA A 30 -8.23 -0.75 -4.71
CA ALA A 30 -8.26 -2.14 -5.16
C ALA A 30 -9.18 -2.34 -6.38
N ARG A 31 -10.34 -1.67 -6.41
CA ARG A 31 -11.26 -1.69 -7.55
C ARG A 31 -10.65 -1.10 -8.82
N ARG A 32 -9.81 -0.06 -8.74
CA ARG A 32 -9.11 0.51 -9.93
C ARG A 32 -8.19 -0.50 -10.60
N PHE A 33 -7.65 -1.44 -9.83
CA PHE A 33 -6.80 -2.52 -10.34
C PHE A 33 -7.57 -3.84 -10.53
N GLY A 34 -8.91 -3.83 -10.49
CA GLY A 34 -9.73 -5.03 -10.69
C GLY A 34 -9.60 -6.09 -9.59
N CYS A 35 -9.04 -5.74 -8.42
CA CYS A 35 -8.69 -6.66 -7.35
C CYS A 35 -9.68 -6.63 -6.16
N GLU A 36 -10.86 -6.01 -6.33
CA GLU A 36 -11.82 -5.82 -5.24
C GLU A 36 -12.31 -7.13 -4.63
N SER A 37 -12.50 -8.19 -5.44
CA SER A 37 -13.02 -9.48 -4.99
C SER A 37 -12.09 -10.23 -4.04
N THR A 38 -10.79 -9.95 -4.09
CA THR A 38 -9.75 -10.59 -3.27
C THR A 38 -9.19 -9.65 -2.21
N TYR A 39 -9.72 -8.43 -2.09
CA TYR A 39 -9.28 -7.39 -1.17
C TYR A 39 -9.91 -7.54 0.22
N ASP A 40 -9.08 -7.46 1.25
CA ASP A 40 -9.46 -7.43 2.66
C ASP A 40 -9.30 -6.02 3.22
N GLU A 41 -10.41 -5.37 3.58
CA GLU A 41 -10.41 -4.00 4.07
C GLU A 41 -9.89 -3.84 5.51
N GLN A 42 -9.78 -4.93 6.28
CA GLN A 42 -9.25 -4.85 7.64
C GLN A 42 -7.72 -4.89 7.62
N SER A 43 -7.15 -5.74 6.77
CA SER A 43 -5.69 -5.90 6.65
C SER A 43 -5.10 -5.12 5.47
N PHE A 44 -5.93 -4.53 4.61
CA PHE A 44 -5.54 -3.90 3.34
C PHE A 44 -4.78 -4.83 2.39
N VAL A 45 -5.04 -6.14 2.46
CA VAL A 45 -4.33 -7.13 1.64
C VAL A 45 -5.21 -7.61 0.50
N ILE A 46 -4.68 -7.55 -0.71
CA ILE A 46 -5.18 -8.30 -1.86
C ILE A 46 -4.61 -9.72 -1.75
N LYS A 47 -5.48 -10.71 -1.55
CA LYS A 47 -5.07 -12.11 -1.27
C LYS A 47 -4.46 -12.82 -2.48
N SER A 48 -4.84 -12.41 -3.69
CA SER A 48 -4.31 -12.98 -4.92
C SER A 48 -4.51 -12.09 -6.14
N ASN A 49 -3.67 -12.29 -7.17
CA ASN A 49 -3.72 -11.62 -8.47
C ASN A 49 -3.61 -10.09 -8.39
N GLY A 50 -2.91 -9.55 -7.37
CA GLY A 50 -2.75 -8.12 -7.17
C GLY A 50 -1.63 -7.47 -7.98
N GLN A 51 -0.78 -8.26 -8.64
CA GLN A 51 0.42 -7.79 -9.34
C GLN A 51 0.12 -7.45 -10.81
N SER A 52 -0.65 -6.40 -11.06
CA SER A 52 -0.88 -5.85 -12.40
C SER A 52 -0.57 -4.36 -12.44
N GLY A 53 0.06 -3.87 -13.52
CA GLY A 53 0.29 -2.43 -13.73
C GLY A 53 1.23 -1.78 -12.72
N PHE A 54 2.27 -2.50 -12.27
CA PHE A 54 3.23 -2.02 -11.28
C PHE A 54 4.58 -1.66 -11.89
N MET A 55 5.29 -0.76 -11.23
CA MET A 55 6.73 -0.55 -11.42
C MET A 55 7.45 -1.30 -10.31
N ASP A 56 8.44 -2.13 -10.66
CA ASP A 56 9.20 -2.86 -9.65
C ASP A 56 10.10 -1.88 -8.89
N PHE A 57 9.99 -1.90 -7.56
CA PHE A 57 10.81 -1.09 -6.68
C PHE A 57 11.54 -2.01 -5.70
N LYS A 58 12.86 -2.08 -5.87
CA LYS A 58 13.75 -2.76 -4.93
C LYS A 58 14.50 -1.71 -4.11
N SER A 59 14.31 -1.73 -2.79
CA SER A 59 15.11 -0.87 -1.91
C SER A 59 16.59 -1.24 -2.02
N LEU A 60 17.45 -0.22 -2.06
CA LEU A 60 18.91 -0.38 -2.04
C LEU A 60 19.43 -0.87 -0.69
N LYS A 61 18.60 -0.86 0.37
CA LYS A 61 18.98 -1.24 1.75
C LYS A 61 17.87 -2.09 2.39
N PRO A 62 17.63 -3.33 1.90
CA PRO A 62 16.56 -4.18 2.41
C PRO A 62 16.66 -4.47 3.92
N ASP A 63 17.89 -4.57 4.44
CA ASP A 63 18.14 -4.90 5.85
C ASP A 63 17.83 -3.74 6.82
N LYS A 64 17.51 -2.55 6.30
CA LYS A 64 17.16 -1.37 7.11
C LYS A 64 15.66 -1.12 7.23
N ALA A 65 14.81 -2.01 6.71
CA ALA A 65 13.37 -1.90 6.90
C ALA A 65 13.02 -2.10 8.38
N ALA A 66 12.24 -1.17 8.96
CA ALA A 66 11.77 -1.28 10.34
C ALA A 66 10.96 -2.57 10.55
N ALA A 67 11.15 -3.22 11.70
CA ALA A 67 10.53 -4.51 12.01
C ALA A 67 8.99 -4.47 11.88
N ASP A 68 8.37 -3.36 12.29
CA ASP A 68 6.91 -3.21 12.24
C ASP A 68 6.39 -3.11 10.80
N ILE A 69 7.16 -2.48 9.91
CA ILE A 69 6.85 -2.45 8.47
C ILE A 69 6.94 -3.87 7.89
N ASN A 70 7.97 -4.64 8.26
CA ASN A 70 8.10 -6.03 7.83
C ASN A 70 6.94 -6.89 8.35
N ALA A 71 6.44 -6.61 9.56
CA ALA A 71 5.32 -7.34 10.14
C ALA A 71 4.02 -7.18 9.33
N MET A 72 3.82 -6.04 8.67
CA MET A 72 2.64 -5.80 7.82
C MET A 72 2.58 -6.72 6.60
N PHE A 73 3.71 -7.24 6.13
CA PHE A 73 3.78 -8.16 4.98
C PHE A 73 3.57 -9.62 5.37
N LYS A 74 3.45 -9.97 6.67
CA LYS A 74 3.32 -11.37 7.12
C LYS A 74 2.13 -12.11 6.53
N THR A 75 1.04 -11.39 6.26
CA THR A 75 -0.20 -11.95 5.70
C THR A 75 -0.24 -11.90 4.17
N VAL A 76 0.78 -11.33 3.53
CA VAL A 76 0.87 -11.16 2.07
C VAL A 76 1.54 -12.38 1.46
N SER A 77 0.81 -13.11 0.61
CA SER A 77 1.35 -14.30 -0.04
C SER A 77 2.01 -13.97 -1.38
N ALA A 78 3.34 -13.98 -1.43
CA ALA A 78 4.08 -13.80 -2.68
C ALA A 78 3.69 -14.86 -3.74
N LYS A 79 3.49 -16.13 -3.33
CA LYS A 79 3.10 -17.23 -4.24
C LYS A 79 1.75 -17.02 -4.93
N LYS A 80 0.83 -16.28 -4.30
CA LYS A 80 -0.50 -15.98 -4.85
C LYS A 80 -0.55 -14.63 -5.57
N ALA A 81 0.59 -13.96 -5.76
CA ALA A 81 0.65 -12.56 -6.18
C ALA A 81 -0.17 -11.64 -5.25
N GLY A 82 -0.08 -11.88 -3.94
CA GLY A 82 -0.69 -11.04 -2.92
C GLY A 82 0.03 -9.70 -2.80
N VAL A 83 -0.72 -8.65 -2.47
CA VAL A 83 -0.21 -7.27 -2.39
C VAL A 83 -0.79 -6.58 -1.16
N LEU A 84 0.03 -5.79 -0.48
CA LEU A 84 -0.42 -4.84 0.54
C LEU A 84 -0.77 -3.51 -0.14
N VAL A 85 -2.02 -3.10 -0.02
CA VAL A 85 -2.51 -1.82 -0.56
C VAL A 85 -2.18 -0.72 0.44
N VAL A 86 -1.42 0.28 -0.01
CA VAL A 86 -1.09 1.45 0.81
C VAL A 86 -1.58 2.71 0.12
N HIS A 87 -2.22 3.58 0.89
CA HIS A 87 -2.56 4.94 0.46
C HIS A 87 -2.12 5.95 1.52
N GLY A 88 -2.08 7.22 1.17
CA GLY A 88 -1.71 8.30 2.08
C GLY A 88 -2.10 9.65 1.50
N TRP A 89 -1.82 10.70 2.25
CA TRP A 89 -2.11 12.08 1.85
C TRP A 89 -0.86 12.79 1.38
N THR A 90 -1.04 13.78 0.52
CA THR A 90 -0.01 14.76 0.22
C THR A 90 -0.67 16.07 -0.17
N MET A 91 -0.01 17.19 0.10
CA MET A 91 -0.49 18.50 -0.32
C MET A 91 -0.51 18.59 -1.85
N THR A 92 -1.48 19.30 -2.43
CA THR A 92 -1.61 19.46 -3.89
C THR A 92 -0.32 19.92 -4.56
N GLU A 93 0.41 20.84 -3.92
CA GLU A 93 1.70 21.35 -4.42
C GLU A 93 2.78 20.26 -4.50
N ASN A 94 2.77 19.31 -3.58
CA ASN A 94 3.69 18.17 -3.57
C ASN A 94 3.23 17.09 -4.55
N LEU A 95 1.92 16.90 -4.72
CA LEU A 95 1.36 16.00 -5.73
C LEU A 95 1.81 16.39 -7.14
N LEU A 96 1.80 17.70 -7.46
CA LEU A 96 2.27 18.22 -8.75
C LEU A 96 3.76 17.93 -9.00
N LYS A 97 4.57 17.79 -7.95
CA LYS A 97 5.99 17.41 -8.08
C LYS A 97 6.15 15.90 -8.29
N LEU A 98 5.27 15.08 -7.70
CA LEU A 98 5.29 13.62 -7.82
C LEU A 98 4.79 13.11 -9.17
N GLY A 99 3.84 13.81 -9.80
CA GLY A 99 3.32 13.47 -11.13
C GLY A 99 4.15 14.01 -12.31
N LYS A 100 5.18 14.81 -12.05
CA LYS A 100 6.12 15.29 -13.06
C LYS A 100 7.22 14.24 -13.27
N HIS A 101 6.86 13.15 -13.94
CA HIS A 101 7.81 12.20 -14.50
C HIS A 101 7.42 11.86 -15.94
#